data_AF-A0A1F6ZNB3-F1
#
_entry.id   AF-A0A1F6ZNB3-F1
#
_cell.length_a   1.000
_cell.length_b   1.000
_cell.length_c   1.000
_cell.angle_alpha   90.00
_cell.angle_beta   90.00
_cell.angle_gamma   90.00
#
_symmetry.space_group_name_H-M   'P 1'
#
loop_
_entity.id
_entity.type
_entity.pdbx_description
1 polymer ?
#
loop_
_entity_poly.entity_id
_entity_poly.type
_entity_poly.pdbx_seq_one_letter_code
_entity_poly.pdbx_strand_id
1 'polypeptide(L)'
;MYLYSQATPSLLADQAAKEIANRYNFVFAPEVVSDTVYRWTKSLPLVSTFEMDINTHQFQFTTDFMNRPELLAKPNLPDGFQAVQIIKQFLGSANLLSDDVATSSGDITYQKLIGRTLQPAVSVSDAEFIEVNINRAPIDDLYPMYSPQKDRGTIHAIIAGGLSGADSVVQMEYNYFPTFSSLTHTYPLRSIASAWEVLQAGEGYVVPEFSGQKAVIRTVSLGYFDDFKFQPYLQPIYVFEGDDHFVGYVPAITPEFAQRPQP
;
A
#
# COMPACT_ATOMS: atom_id res chain seq x y z
N MET A 1 3.48 6.61 -18.90
CA MET A 1 2.94 6.95 -17.56
C MET A 1 1.45 6.66 -17.56
N TYR A 2 0.88 6.34 -16.40
CA TYR A 2 -0.57 6.19 -16.22
C TYR A 2 -1.07 7.33 -15.35
N LEU A 3 -2.22 7.92 -15.69
CA LEU A 3 -2.82 8.98 -14.89
C LEU A 3 -3.52 8.35 -13.68
N TYR A 4 -3.18 8.79 -12.47
CA TYR A 4 -3.93 8.43 -11.27
C TYR A 4 -5.25 9.17 -11.23
N SER A 5 -6.29 8.49 -10.78
CA SER A 5 -7.61 9.07 -10.56
C SER A 5 -7.73 9.62 -9.13
N GLN A 6 -8.33 10.79 -9.01
CA GLN A 6 -8.84 11.32 -7.75
C GLN A 6 -10.19 12.00 -7.98
N ALA A 7 -11.05 11.97 -6.98
CA ALA A 7 -12.27 12.75 -7.01
C ALA A 7 -11.96 14.23 -6.76
N THR A 8 -12.71 15.12 -7.40
CA THR A 8 -12.68 16.56 -7.07
C THR A 8 -13.49 16.77 -5.78
N PRO A 9 -13.03 17.62 -4.84
CA PRO A 9 -13.80 17.97 -3.65
C PRO A 9 -15.23 18.37 -4.03
N SER A 10 -16.21 17.59 -3.57
CA SER A 10 -17.61 17.76 -3.96
C SER A 10 -18.55 17.07 -2.98
N LEU A 11 -19.83 17.43 -3.04
CA LEU A 11 -20.89 16.71 -2.31
C LEU A 11 -20.95 15.23 -2.67
N LEU A 12 -20.49 14.85 -3.87
CA LEU A 12 -20.42 13.46 -4.31
C LEU A 12 -19.30 12.71 -3.58
N ALA A 13 -18.14 13.34 -3.36
CA ALA A 13 -17.03 12.76 -2.60
C ALA A 13 -17.42 12.53 -1.13
N ASP A 14 -18.11 13.48 -0.52
CA ASP A 14 -18.66 13.35 0.84
C ASP A 14 -19.64 12.17 0.98
N GLN A 15 -20.57 12.04 0.03
CA GLN A 15 -21.53 10.94 0.01
C GLN A 15 -20.85 9.58 -0.21
N ALA A 16 -19.90 9.51 -1.15
CA ALA A 16 -19.16 8.28 -1.44
C ALA A 16 -18.34 7.80 -0.22
N ALA A 17 -17.66 8.71 0.48
CA ALA A 17 -16.90 8.37 1.67
C ALA A 17 -17.79 7.81 2.80
N LYS A 18 -18.98 8.40 3.00
CA LYS A 18 -19.98 7.88 3.96
C LYS A 18 -20.51 6.51 3.54
N GLU A 19 -20.74 6.28 2.25
CA GLU A 19 -21.16 4.98 1.74
C GLU A 19 -20.07 3.91 1.98
N ILE A 20 -18.80 4.22 1.71
CA ILE A 20 -17.67 3.34 2.00
C ILE A 20 -17.59 3.02 3.50
N ALA A 21 -17.63 4.03 4.37
CA ALA A 21 -17.60 3.83 5.82
C ALA A 21 -18.77 2.95 6.30
N ASN A 22 -19.96 3.16 5.76
CA ASN A 22 -21.14 2.34 6.04
C ASN A 22 -20.95 0.86 5.64
N ARG A 23 -20.25 0.57 4.52
CA ARG A 23 -19.92 -0.82 4.13
C ARG A 23 -19.02 -1.53 5.16
N TYR A 24 -18.26 -0.77 5.94
CA TYR A 24 -17.44 -1.25 7.06
C TYR A 24 -18.13 -1.15 8.44
N ASN A 25 -19.45 -0.94 8.44
CA ASN A 25 -20.31 -0.79 9.62
C ASN A 25 -20.01 0.45 10.47
N PHE A 26 -19.40 1.50 9.89
CA PHE A 26 -19.30 2.81 10.53
C PHE A 26 -20.53 3.64 10.18
N VAL A 27 -21.61 3.45 10.96
CA VAL A 27 -22.95 3.98 10.66
C VAL A 27 -23.23 5.38 11.22
N PHE A 28 -22.35 5.90 12.08
CA PHE A 28 -22.49 7.23 12.66
C PHE A 28 -21.82 8.30 11.79
N ALA A 29 -22.21 9.56 12.02
CA ALA A 29 -21.58 10.69 11.33
C ALA A 29 -20.07 10.77 11.66
N PRO A 30 -19.23 11.11 10.68
CA PRO A 30 -17.81 11.29 10.91
C PRO A 30 -17.51 12.55 11.73
N GLU A 31 -16.37 12.52 12.40
CA GLU A 31 -15.60 13.72 12.74
C GLU A 31 -14.90 14.23 11.47
N VAL A 32 -15.06 15.52 11.16
CA VAL A 32 -14.33 16.18 10.07
C VAL A 32 -12.98 16.65 10.64
N VAL A 33 -11.91 15.93 10.30
CA VAL A 33 -10.55 16.21 10.79
C VAL A 33 -9.91 17.35 9.99
N SER A 34 -10.18 17.39 8.68
CA SER A 34 -9.80 18.48 7.77
C SER A 34 -10.79 18.59 6.60
N ASP A 35 -10.53 19.51 5.66
CA ASP A 35 -11.34 19.69 4.45
C ASP A 35 -11.45 18.42 3.58
N THR A 36 -10.49 17.50 3.69
CA THR A 36 -10.46 16.26 2.89
C THR A 36 -10.39 15.01 3.74
N VAL A 37 -10.13 15.09 5.05
CA VAL A 37 -9.96 13.91 5.91
C VAL A 37 -11.10 13.77 6.89
N TYR A 38 -11.80 12.65 6.81
CA TYR A 38 -12.90 12.30 7.70
C TYR A 38 -12.51 11.11 8.56
N ARG A 39 -13.01 11.09 9.81
CA ARG A 39 -12.77 10.02 10.76
C ARG A 39 -14.06 9.48 11.33
N TRP A 40 -14.19 8.15 11.30
CA TRP A 40 -15.27 7.41 11.93
C TRP A 40 -14.73 6.55 13.07
N THR A 41 -15.57 6.30 14.06
CA THR A 41 -15.26 5.39 15.16
C THR A 41 -16.41 4.42 15.42
N LYS A 42 -16.07 3.22 15.90
CA LYS A 42 -17.03 2.23 16.40
C LYS A 42 -16.41 1.44 17.55
N SER A 43 -17.25 0.81 18.37
CA SER A 43 -16.79 0.10 19.58
C SER A 43 -16.91 -1.42 19.50
N LEU A 44 -17.47 -1.95 18.41
CA LEU A 44 -17.69 -3.38 18.21
C LEU A 44 -17.21 -3.84 16.82
N PRO A 45 -16.65 -5.07 16.70
CA PRO A 45 -16.29 -5.96 17.82
C PRO A 45 -15.09 -5.45 18.63
N LEU A 46 -14.28 -4.58 18.03
CA LEU A 46 -13.16 -3.88 18.65
C LEU A 46 -13.39 -2.36 18.59
N VAL A 47 -12.73 -1.62 19.48
CA VAL A 47 -12.67 -0.16 19.35
C VAL A 47 -11.86 0.14 18.10
N SER A 48 -12.51 0.71 17.10
CA SER A 48 -11.94 0.88 15.76
C SER A 48 -12.05 2.33 15.32
N THR A 49 -11.03 2.77 14.58
CA THR A 49 -10.98 4.06 13.90
C THR A 49 -10.78 3.82 12.42
N PHE A 50 -11.56 4.51 11.60
CA PHE A 50 -11.42 4.55 10.15
C PHE A 50 -11.23 6.00 9.75
N GLU A 51 -10.07 6.33 9.19
CA GLU A 51 -9.71 7.67 8.75
C GLU A 51 -9.41 7.63 7.26
N MET A 52 -10.10 8.45 6.46
CA MET A 52 -10.03 8.42 5.01
C MET A 52 -9.93 9.83 4.45
N ASP A 53 -9.06 9.99 3.44
CA ASP A 53 -9.12 11.14 2.55
C ASP A 53 -10.23 10.92 1.51
N ILE A 54 -11.24 11.79 1.53
CA ILE A 54 -12.47 11.64 0.76
C ILE A 54 -12.28 11.86 -0.75
N ASN A 55 -11.15 12.44 -1.18
CA ASN A 55 -10.86 12.69 -2.59
C ASN A 55 -10.08 11.53 -3.22
N THR A 56 -9.08 11.03 -2.49
CA THR A 56 -8.17 9.97 -2.97
C THR A 56 -8.61 8.57 -2.56
N HIS A 57 -9.50 8.47 -1.56
CA HIS A 57 -9.89 7.23 -0.88
C HIS A 57 -8.72 6.48 -0.21
N GLN A 58 -7.57 7.13 -0.03
CA GLN A 58 -6.53 6.61 0.87
C GLN A 58 -7.09 6.56 2.28
N PHE A 59 -6.86 5.46 2.99
CA PHE A 59 -7.37 5.32 4.35
C PHE A 59 -6.45 4.54 5.29
N GLN A 60 -6.66 4.79 6.57
CA GLN A 60 -6.15 3.99 7.67
C GLN A 60 -7.33 3.43 8.46
N PHE A 61 -7.31 2.12 8.69
CA PHE A 61 -8.19 1.42 9.59
C PHE A 61 -7.35 0.84 10.71
N THR A 62 -7.67 1.18 11.95
CA THR A 62 -6.95 0.71 13.14
C THR A 62 -7.92 0.25 14.20
N THR A 63 -7.54 -0.76 14.96
CA THR A 63 -8.31 -1.22 16.13
C THR A 63 -7.43 -1.24 17.39
N ASP A 64 -8.06 -1.46 18.54
CA ASP A 64 -7.37 -1.64 19.81
C ASP A 64 -6.85 -3.06 20.07
N PHE A 65 -6.68 -3.89 19.02
CA PHE A 65 -6.33 -5.31 19.10
C PHE A 65 -5.08 -5.61 19.95
N MET A 66 -4.11 -4.69 19.99
CA MET A 66 -2.89 -4.81 20.80
C MET A 66 -3.16 -4.89 22.31
N ASN A 67 -4.35 -4.45 22.75
CA ASN A 67 -4.77 -4.46 24.16
C ASN A 67 -5.80 -5.57 24.48
N ARG A 68 -5.93 -6.56 23.60
CA ARG A 68 -6.99 -7.58 23.63
C ARG A 68 -6.38 -8.99 23.81
N PRO A 69 -5.97 -9.36 25.04
CA PRO A 69 -5.35 -10.67 25.30
C PRO A 69 -6.24 -11.86 24.92
N GLU A 70 -7.56 -11.67 24.90
CA GLU A 70 -8.54 -12.65 24.42
C GLU A 70 -8.30 -13.09 22.97
N LEU A 71 -7.70 -12.24 22.13
CA LEU A 71 -7.37 -12.59 20.74
C LEU A 71 -6.23 -13.61 20.62
N LEU A 72 -5.43 -13.75 21.68
CA LEU A 72 -4.25 -14.62 21.72
C LEU A 72 -4.56 -16.00 22.30
N ALA A 73 -5.73 -16.19 22.92
CA ALA A 73 -6.02 -17.39 23.70
C ALA A 73 -6.06 -18.67 22.85
N LYS A 74 -6.58 -18.59 21.62
CA LYS A 74 -6.63 -19.68 20.63
C LYS A 74 -6.71 -19.09 19.20
N PRO A 75 -5.60 -18.58 18.65
CA PRO A 75 -5.62 -18.04 17.29
C PRO A 75 -5.94 -19.17 16.30
N ASN A 76 -6.97 -18.95 15.47
CA ASN A 76 -7.29 -19.78 14.32
C ASN A 76 -6.94 -18.99 13.06
N LEU A 77 -5.65 -19.03 12.70
CA LEU A 77 -5.17 -18.28 11.54
C LEU A 77 -5.58 -18.96 10.24
N PRO A 78 -6.07 -18.19 9.24
CA PRO A 78 -6.23 -18.70 7.89
C PRO A 78 -4.87 -19.07 7.29
N ASP A 79 -4.87 -19.89 6.24
CA ASP A 79 -3.67 -20.04 5.42
C ASP A 79 -3.34 -18.73 4.67
N GLY A 80 -2.13 -18.63 4.12
CA GLY A 80 -1.70 -17.41 3.46
C GLY A 80 -2.58 -16.99 2.28
N PHE A 81 -3.03 -17.94 1.45
CA PHE A 81 -3.91 -17.62 0.33
C PHE A 81 -5.25 -17.07 0.84
N GLN A 82 -5.84 -17.71 1.85
CA GLN A 82 -7.07 -17.26 2.49
C GLN A 82 -6.91 -15.88 3.15
N ALA A 83 -5.78 -15.59 3.78
CA ALA A 83 -5.47 -14.29 4.36
C ALA A 83 -5.55 -13.18 3.29
N VAL A 84 -4.91 -13.38 2.13
CA VAL A 84 -4.98 -12.44 1.00
C VAL A 84 -6.41 -12.30 0.48
N GLN A 85 -7.18 -13.40 0.40
CA GLN A 85 -8.58 -13.34 -0.02
C GLN A 85 -9.46 -12.55 0.97
N ILE A 86 -9.22 -12.66 2.28
CA ILE A 86 -9.93 -11.85 3.29
C ILE A 86 -9.69 -10.36 3.05
N ILE A 87 -8.44 -9.95 2.80
CA ILE A 87 -8.12 -8.55 2.49
C ILE A 87 -8.82 -8.09 1.20
N LYS A 88 -8.80 -8.91 0.15
CA LYS A 88 -9.49 -8.59 -1.11
C LYS A 88 -11.00 -8.48 -0.93
N GLN A 89 -11.61 -9.36 -0.14
CA GLN A 89 -13.04 -9.31 0.19
C GLN A 89 -13.39 -8.06 0.99
N PHE A 90 -12.53 -7.67 1.95
CA PHE A 90 -12.67 -6.44 2.71
C PHE A 90 -12.63 -5.21 1.78
N LEU A 91 -11.69 -5.14 0.85
CA LEU A 91 -11.66 -4.04 -0.14
C LEU A 91 -12.87 -4.09 -1.08
N GLY A 92 -13.22 -5.29 -1.54
CA GLY A 92 -14.34 -5.51 -2.45
C GLY A 92 -15.70 -5.12 -1.88
N SER A 93 -15.92 -5.26 -0.58
CA SER A 93 -17.21 -4.88 0.05
C SER A 93 -17.51 -3.39 -0.02
N ALA A 94 -16.49 -2.56 -0.22
CA ALA A 94 -16.61 -1.11 -0.41
C ALA A 94 -16.30 -0.65 -1.85
N ASN A 95 -16.25 -1.58 -2.82
CA ASN A 95 -15.83 -1.29 -4.20
C ASN A 95 -14.44 -0.63 -4.32
N LEU A 96 -13.53 -0.97 -3.41
CA LEU A 96 -12.15 -0.48 -3.40
C LEU A 96 -11.16 -1.50 -4.01
N LEU A 97 -11.63 -2.68 -4.40
CA LEU A 97 -10.79 -3.69 -5.04
C LEU A 97 -10.67 -3.42 -6.54
N SER A 98 -9.52 -2.89 -6.98
CA SER A 98 -9.21 -2.74 -8.41
C SER A 98 -8.71 -4.04 -9.04
N ASP A 99 -8.85 -4.17 -10.36
CA ASP A 99 -8.52 -5.40 -11.09
C ASP A 99 -7.04 -5.82 -10.96
N ASP A 100 -6.12 -4.84 -10.99
CA ASP A 100 -4.67 -5.03 -10.82
C ASP A 100 -4.28 -5.49 -9.40
N VAL A 101 -5.08 -5.14 -8.39
CA VAL A 101 -4.95 -5.65 -7.02
C VAL A 101 -5.63 -7.01 -6.87
N ALA A 102 -6.77 -7.22 -7.56
CA ALA A 102 -7.55 -8.45 -7.50
C ALA A 102 -6.76 -9.67 -7.99
N THR A 103 -5.85 -9.49 -8.95
CA THR A 103 -5.00 -10.55 -9.50
C THR A 103 -3.66 -10.73 -8.77
N SER A 104 -3.26 -9.77 -7.91
CA SER A 104 -1.97 -9.82 -7.18
C SER A 104 -1.95 -10.91 -6.10
N SER A 105 -0.81 -11.60 -5.93
CA SER A 105 -0.67 -12.69 -4.96
C SER A 105 -0.49 -12.22 -3.51
N GLY A 106 0.08 -11.02 -3.31
CA GLY A 106 0.47 -10.50 -1.99
C GLY A 106 1.65 -11.24 -1.33
N ASP A 107 2.30 -10.57 -0.40
CA ASP A 107 3.37 -11.07 0.46
C ASP A 107 2.85 -11.26 1.88
N ILE A 108 3.32 -12.31 2.55
CA ILE A 108 2.73 -12.80 3.79
C ILE A 108 3.81 -13.03 4.82
N THR A 109 3.64 -12.43 6.00
CA THR A 109 4.51 -12.68 7.15
C THR A 109 3.67 -13.10 8.34
N TYR A 110 3.96 -14.26 8.92
CA TYR A 110 3.34 -14.70 10.16
C TYR A 110 3.97 -13.95 11.33
N GLN A 111 3.14 -13.39 12.22
CA GLN A 111 3.56 -12.48 13.28
C GLN A 111 3.08 -12.99 14.64
N LYS A 112 3.85 -12.67 15.68
CA LYS A 112 3.50 -12.91 17.09
C LYS A 112 3.62 -11.60 17.88
N LEU A 113 2.77 -11.43 18.89
CA LEU A 113 2.88 -10.30 19.80
C LEU A 113 3.93 -10.58 20.86
N ILE A 114 5.01 -9.80 20.85
CA ILE A 114 6.04 -9.82 21.90
C ILE A 114 6.03 -8.45 22.59
N GLY A 115 5.56 -8.43 23.84
CA GLY A 115 5.34 -7.20 24.58
C GLY A 115 4.17 -6.39 23.99
N ARG A 116 4.49 -5.34 23.22
CA ARG A 116 3.52 -4.48 22.50
C ARG A 116 3.90 -4.27 21.03
N THR A 117 4.70 -5.18 20.48
CA THR A 117 5.18 -5.12 19.10
C THR A 117 4.92 -6.44 18.42
N LEU A 118 4.46 -6.40 17.16
CA LEU A 118 4.42 -7.58 16.30
C LEU A 118 5.84 -7.88 15.80
N GLN A 119 6.24 -9.14 15.92
CA GLN A 119 7.53 -9.62 15.43
C GLN A 119 7.33 -10.92 14.64
N PRO A 120 8.15 -11.19 13.62
CA PRO A 120 8.01 -12.40 12.81
C PRO A 120 8.02 -13.65 13.69
N ALA A 121 6.99 -14.48 13.53
CA ALA A 121 6.88 -15.74 14.25
C ALA A 121 7.88 -16.75 13.70
N VAL A 122 8.47 -17.57 14.58
CA VAL A 122 9.42 -18.62 14.18
C VAL A 122 8.75 -19.79 13.45
N SER A 123 7.42 -19.91 13.57
CA SER A 123 6.61 -20.92 12.90
C SER A 123 5.14 -20.47 12.82
N VAL A 124 4.38 -21.05 11.89
CA VAL A 124 2.93 -20.80 11.76
C VAL A 124 2.18 -21.15 13.05
N SER A 125 2.57 -22.21 13.75
CA SER A 125 1.95 -22.62 15.02
C SER A 125 2.22 -21.69 16.20
N ASP A 126 3.24 -20.82 16.10
CA ASP A 126 3.58 -19.81 17.11
C ASP A 126 2.96 -18.45 16.79
N ALA A 127 2.35 -18.31 15.61
CA ALA A 127 1.80 -17.05 15.13
C ALA A 127 0.41 -16.78 15.71
N GLU A 128 0.13 -15.50 15.93
CA GLU A 128 -1.14 -14.98 16.43
C GLU A 128 -1.79 -14.02 15.43
N PHE A 129 -0.98 -13.49 14.51
CA PHE A 129 -1.37 -12.54 13.48
C PHE A 129 -0.73 -12.92 12.15
N ILE A 130 -1.33 -12.44 11.06
CA ILE A 130 -0.73 -12.45 9.72
C ILE A 130 -0.64 -11.02 9.24
N GLU A 131 0.56 -10.61 8.85
CA GLU A 131 0.78 -9.41 8.06
C GLU A 131 0.65 -9.77 6.58
N VAL A 132 -0.14 -8.97 5.87
CA VAL A 132 -0.39 -9.09 4.43
C VAL A 132 -0.01 -7.78 3.77
N ASN A 133 0.93 -7.84 2.82
CA ASN A 133 1.29 -6.72 1.96
C ASN A 133 0.84 -7.03 0.54
N ILE A 134 0.13 -6.13 -0.12
CA ILE A 134 -0.32 -6.29 -1.50
C ILE A 134 0.11 -5.07 -2.31
N ASN A 135 0.93 -5.32 -3.32
CA ASN A 135 1.20 -4.37 -4.39
C ASN A 135 0.32 -4.68 -5.59
N ARG A 136 0.18 -3.73 -6.51
CA ARG A 136 -0.49 -3.97 -7.80
C ARG A 136 0.24 -5.06 -8.58
N ALA A 137 -0.50 -5.75 -9.44
CA ALA A 137 0.09 -6.63 -10.43
C ALA A 137 1.09 -5.87 -11.33
N PRO A 138 2.13 -6.54 -11.85
CA PRO A 138 3.06 -5.94 -12.80
C PRO A 138 2.34 -5.38 -14.03
N ILE A 139 2.80 -4.23 -14.51
CA ILE A 139 2.29 -3.66 -15.77
C ILE A 139 2.76 -4.54 -16.93
N ASP A 140 1.84 -4.86 -17.84
CA ASP A 140 2.04 -5.76 -18.99
C ASP A 140 2.63 -7.13 -18.61
N ASP A 141 2.39 -7.59 -17.39
CA ASP A 141 3.01 -8.78 -16.79
C ASP A 141 4.55 -8.79 -16.80
N LEU A 142 5.17 -7.63 -17.06
CA LEU A 142 6.60 -7.48 -17.33
C LEU A 142 7.30 -6.53 -16.36
N TYR A 143 6.64 -5.44 -15.97
CA TYR A 143 7.25 -4.37 -15.19
C TYR A 143 6.79 -4.41 -13.73
N PRO A 144 7.67 -4.80 -12.79
CA PRO A 144 7.31 -4.89 -11.38
C PRO A 144 6.99 -3.52 -10.78
N MET A 145 6.25 -3.57 -9.68
CA MET A 145 5.82 -2.42 -8.90
C MET A 145 6.70 -2.27 -7.67
N TYR A 146 7.15 -1.05 -7.41
CA TYR A 146 8.02 -0.69 -6.29
C TYR A 146 7.36 0.40 -5.45
N SER A 147 7.47 0.30 -4.14
CA SER A 147 6.94 1.29 -3.19
C SER A 147 8.08 2.09 -2.52
N PRO A 148 7.76 3.19 -1.81
CA PRO A 148 8.75 3.94 -1.05
C PRO A 148 9.39 3.17 0.12
N GLN A 149 8.81 2.02 0.49
CA GLN A 149 9.22 1.26 1.67
C GLN A 149 9.37 -0.21 1.33
N LYS A 150 10.56 -0.76 1.56
CA LYS A 150 10.89 -2.15 1.17
C LYS A 150 9.92 -3.20 1.74
N ASP A 151 9.54 -3.05 3.00
CA ASP A 151 8.76 -4.05 3.73
C ASP A 151 7.28 -3.65 3.88
N ARG A 152 6.82 -2.69 3.06
CA ARG A 152 5.42 -2.23 3.05
C ARG A 152 4.89 -2.14 1.63
N GLY A 153 3.81 -2.86 1.37
CA GLY A 153 3.08 -2.76 0.12
C GLY A 153 2.20 -1.52 0.06
N THR A 154 1.69 -1.21 -1.14
CA THR A 154 0.65 -0.18 -1.35
C THR A 154 -0.58 -0.42 -0.46
N ILE A 155 -0.89 -1.68 -0.20
CA ILE A 155 -1.89 -2.12 0.77
C ILE A 155 -1.16 -2.95 1.82
N HIS A 156 -1.21 -2.52 3.07
CA HIS A 156 -0.65 -3.23 4.22
C HIS A 156 -1.78 -3.54 5.20
N ALA A 157 -1.89 -4.78 5.67
CA ALA A 157 -2.94 -5.17 6.60
C ALA A 157 -2.46 -6.20 7.62
N ILE A 158 -3.09 -6.19 8.79
CA ILE A 158 -2.89 -7.18 9.84
C ILE A 158 -4.21 -7.94 10.06
N ILE A 159 -4.11 -9.27 10.04
CA ILE A 159 -5.20 -10.19 10.36
C ILE A 159 -4.92 -10.81 11.72
N ALA A 160 -5.92 -10.82 12.62
CA ALA A 160 -5.86 -11.48 13.91
C ALA A 160 -6.53 -12.86 13.87
N GLY A 161 -5.83 -13.90 14.34
CA GLY A 161 -6.38 -15.26 14.39
C GLY A 161 -7.49 -15.47 15.42
N GLY A 162 -7.61 -14.58 16.40
CA GLY A 162 -8.68 -14.61 17.40
C GLY A 162 -10.05 -14.16 16.87
N LEU A 163 -10.13 -13.70 15.62
CA LEU A 163 -11.34 -13.20 14.96
C LEU A 163 -11.53 -13.90 13.62
N SER A 164 -12.68 -13.67 12.96
CA SER A 164 -13.02 -14.36 11.70
C SER A 164 -13.65 -13.42 10.68
N GLY A 165 -13.52 -13.75 9.39
CA GLY A 165 -14.11 -12.97 8.31
C GLY A 165 -13.56 -11.54 8.26
N ALA A 166 -14.40 -10.56 7.92
CA ALA A 166 -13.99 -9.16 7.83
C ALA A 166 -13.51 -8.59 9.19
N ASP A 167 -14.06 -9.07 10.30
CA ASP A 167 -13.65 -8.64 11.65
C ASP A 167 -12.23 -9.11 12.01
N SER A 168 -11.69 -10.09 11.29
CA SER A 168 -10.30 -10.52 11.49
C SER A 168 -9.28 -9.49 10.99
N VAL A 169 -9.67 -8.57 10.11
CA VAL A 169 -8.84 -7.43 9.73
C VAL A 169 -8.83 -6.45 10.90
N VAL A 170 -7.68 -6.30 11.55
CA VAL A 170 -7.52 -5.47 12.76
C VAL A 170 -6.71 -4.20 12.53
N GLN A 171 -6.00 -4.14 11.40
CA GLN A 171 -5.32 -2.95 10.91
C GLN A 171 -5.25 -3.01 9.39
N MET A 172 -5.39 -1.87 8.73
CA MET A 172 -5.15 -1.71 7.30
C MET A 172 -4.67 -0.29 6.98
N GLU A 173 -3.66 -0.19 6.14
CA GLU A 173 -3.22 1.01 5.45
C GLU A 173 -3.44 0.78 3.96
N TYR A 174 -4.25 1.63 3.36
CA TYR A 174 -4.62 1.55 1.95
C TYR A 174 -4.12 2.80 1.24
N ASN A 175 -2.94 2.71 0.63
CA ASN A 175 -2.26 3.80 -0.08
C ASN A 175 -2.37 3.65 -1.61
N TYR A 176 -3.46 3.04 -2.08
CA TYR A 176 -3.66 2.73 -3.49
C TYR A 176 -4.44 3.85 -4.20
N PHE A 177 -3.97 4.24 -5.38
CA PHE A 177 -4.62 5.22 -6.26
C PHE A 177 -5.06 4.57 -7.58
N PRO A 178 -6.35 4.51 -7.94
CA PRO A 178 -6.74 3.87 -9.20
C PRO A 178 -6.10 4.58 -10.40
N THR A 179 -5.75 3.83 -11.45
CA THR A 179 -5.24 4.41 -12.70
C THR A 179 -6.28 4.35 -13.80
N PHE A 180 -6.35 5.38 -14.65
CA PHE A 180 -7.11 5.30 -15.90
C PHE A 180 -6.32 4.53 -16.95
N SER A 181 -6.56 3.22 -17.07
CA SER A 181 -5.85 2.34 -18.01
C SER A 181 -5.99 2.76 -19.48
N SER A 182 -7.05 3.48 -19.84
CA SER A 182 -7.28 4.04 -21.18
C SER A 182 -6.47 5.31 -21.48
N LEU A 183 -5.88 5.95 -20.47
CA LEU A 183 -5.11 7.19 -20.61
C LEU A 183 -3.61 6.91 -20.44
N THR A 184 -3.05 6.19 -21.42
CA THR A 184 -1.61 5.96 -21.50
C THR A 184 -0.93 7.06 -22.28
N HIS A 185 0.22 7.49 -21.78
CA HIS A 185 1.06 8.47 -22.45
C HIS A 185 2.44 7.86 -22.71
N THR A 186 2.91 7.99 -23.95
CA THR A 186 4.23 7.54 -24.40
C THR A 186 5.27 8.64 -24.20
N TYR A 187 6.42 8.29 -23.62
CA TYR A 187 7.51 9.22 -23.38
C TYR A 187 8.85 8.57 -23.72
N PRO A 188 9.82 9.36 -24.21
CA PRO A 188 11.17 8.87 -24.34
C PRO A 188 11.75 8.58 -22.95
N LEU A 189 12.28 7.37 -22.78
CA LEU A 189 13.02 7.03 -21.58
C LEU A 189 14.40 7.69 -21.61
N ARG A 190 14.86 8.14 -20.45
CA ARG A 190 16.25 8.50 -20.20
C ARG A 190 17.14 7.28 -20.46
N SER A 191 18.39 7.47 -20.90
CA SER A 191 19.34 6.35 -21.00
C SER A 191 19.76 5.83 -19.61
N ILE A 192 20.10 4.54 -19.53
CA ILE A 192 20.62 3.93 -18.28
C ILE A 192 21.86 4.67 -17.77
N ALA A 193 22.77 5.09 -18.66
CA ALA A 193 23.98 5.83 -18.29
C ALA A 193 23.64 7.16 -17.59
N SER A 194 22.67 7.92 -18.12
CA SER A 194 22.21 9.16 -17.50
C SER A 194 21.46 8.90 -16.17
N ALA A 195 20.70 7.81 -16.07
CA ALA A 195 20.07 7.42 -14.81
C ALA A 195 21.11 7.06 -13.74
N TRP A 196 22.18 6.37 -14.15
CA TRP A 196 23.30 6.03 -13.29
C TRP A 196 24.02 7.28 -12.76
N GLU A 197 24.27 8.28 -13.61
CA GLU A 197 24.85 9.57 -13.19
C GLU A 197 24.00 10.26 -12.11
N VAL A 198 22.67 10.26 -12.26
CA VAL A 198 21.75 10.84 -11.27
C VAL A 198 21.76 10.07 -9.95
N LEU A 199 21.86 8.75 -9.99
CA LEU A 199 22.02 7.96 -8.77
C LEU A 199 23.36 8.27 -8.08
N GLN A 200 24.45 8.37 -8.83
CA GLN A 200 25.78 8.72 -8.30
C GLN A 200 25.84 10.14 -7.72
N ALA A 201 25.04 11.06 -8.26
CA ALA A 201 24.90 12.43 -7.74
C ALA A 201 24.10 12.52 -6.43
N GLY A 202 23.48 11.42 -5.98
CA GLY A 202 22.64 11.39 -4.78
C GLY A 202 21.24 11.95 -4.99
N GLU A 203 20.83 12.14 -6.25
CA GLU A 203 19.50 12.63 -6.63
C GLU A 203 18.47 11.50 -6.82
N GLY A 204 18.93 10.24 -6.78
CA GLY A 204 18.06 9.06 -6.73
C GLY A 204 17.51 8.80 -5.33
N TYR A 205 16.51 7.93 -5.26
CA TYR A 205 15.90 7.50 -3.99
C TYR A 205 16.43 6.12 -3.60
N VAL A 206 16.92 5.94 -2.36
CA VAL A 206 17.54 4.67 -1.91
C VAL A 206 16.70 4.06 -0.79
N VAL A 207 16.32 2.79 -0.95
CA VAL A 207 15.39 2.09 -0.04
C VAL A 207 15.89 0.69 0.32
N PRO A 208 16.10 0.37 1.60
CA PRO A 208 16.18 1.28 2.73
C PRO A 208 17.40 2.22 2.61
N GLU A 209 17.52 3.18 3.53
CA GLU A 209 18.72 4.03 3.59
C GLU A 209 19.98 3.17 3.67
N PHE A 210 20.92 3.43 2.75
CA PHE A 210 22.16 2.67 2.67
C PHE A 210 23.18 3.21 3.67
N SER A 211 23.60 2.36 4.62
CA SER A 211 24.53 2.73 5.68
C SER A 211 26.01 2.47 5.35
N GLY A 212 26.29 1.87 4.19
CA GLY A 212 27.66 1.60 3.73
C GLY A 212 28.35 2.82 3.10
N GLN A 213 29.68 2.78 3.02
CA GLN A 213 30.45 3.84 2.36
C GLN A 213 30.48 3.73 0.83
N LYS A 214 30.23 2.53 0.30
CA LYS A 214 30.29 2.24 -1.14
C LYS A 214 29.26 1.19 -1.50
N ALA A 215 28.30 1.55 -2.35
CA ALA A 215 27.37 0.60 -2.95
C ALA A 215 28.00 -0.03 -4.21
N VAL A 216 27.77 -1.32 -4.41
CA VAL A 216 28.17 -2.05 -5.62
C VAL A 216 26.91 -2.46 -6.36
N ILE A 217 26.68 -1.91 -7.55
CA ILE A 217 25.50 -2.23 -8.35
C ILE A 217 25.78 -3.41 -9.28
N ARG A 218 24.83 -4.34 -9.35
CA ARG A 218 24.91 -5.57 -10.13
C ARG A 218 23.93 -5.58 -11.30
N THR A 219 22.74 -5.03 -11.09
CA THR A 219 21.65 -5.07 -12.05
C THR A 219 20.99 -3.70 -12.18
N VAL A 220 20.44 -3.46 -13.36
CA VAL A 220 19.53 -2.35 -13.62
C VAL A 220 18.32 -2.90 -14.36
N SER A 221 17.13 -2.58 -13.88
CA SER A 221 15.86 -3.01 -14.46
C SER A 221 14.91 -1.82 -14.58
N LEU A 222 13.85 -1.98 -15.38
CA LEU A 222 12.77 -1.01 -15.48
C LEU A 222 11.58 -1.51 -14.66
N GLY A 223 10.95 -0.62 -13.91
CA GLY A 223 9.74 -0.88 -13.14
C GLY A 223 8.89 0.37 -13.01
N TYR A 224 7.89 0.31 -12.16
CA TYR A 224 7.03 1.46 -11.84
C TYR A 224 7.04 1.75 -10.35
N PHE A 225 6.97 3.04 -10.01
CA PHE A 225 6.98 3.50 -8.62
C PHE A 225 5.59 3.92 -8.17
N ASP A 226 5.03 3.19 -7.22
CA ASP A 226 3.72 3.45 -6.60
C ASP A 226 3.95 4.12 -5.24
N ASP A 227 3.96 5.45 -5.25
CA ASP A 227 4.17 6.26 -4.05
C ASP A 227 2.94 6.18 -3.13
N PHE A 228 3.17 6.26 -1.81
CA PHE A 228 2.10 6.36 -0.81
C PHE A 228 1.52 7.77 -0.72
N LYS A 229 2.20 8.75 -1.32
CA LYS A 229 1.68 10.10 -1.48
C LYS A 229 1.05 10.23 -2.86
N PHE A 230 -0.11 10.86 -2.90
CA PHE A 230 -0.76 11.15 -4.17
C PHE A 230 0.17 11.98 -5.06
N GLN A 231 0.39 11.47 -6.27
CA GLN A 231 1.00 12.18 -7.37
C GLN A 231 0.08 12.04 -8.59
N PRO A 232 0.16 12.91 -9.62
CA PRO A 232 -0.77 12.82 -10.74
C PRO A 232 -0.53 11.58 -11.63
N TYR A 233 0.68 11.01 -11.61
CA TYR A 233 1.05 9.94 -12.54
C TYR A 233 1.77 8.78 -11.85
N LEU A 234 1.46 7.55 -12.28
CA LEU A 234 2.27 6.37 -12.04
C LEU A 234 3.45 6.40 -13.03
N GLN A 235 4.66 6.57 -12.49
CA GLN A 235 5.87 6.85 -13.27
C GLN A 235 6.80 5.63 -13.36
N PRO A 236 7.42 5.40 -14.54
CA PRO A 236 8.43 4.38 -14.67
C PRO A 236 9.74 4.84 -14.02
N ILE A 237 10.46 3.89 -13.42
CA ILE A 237 11.75 4.09 -12.77
C ILE A 237 12.76 3.05 -13.25
N TYR A 238 14.03 3.46 -13.25
CA TYR A 238 15.14 2.52 -13.22
C TYR A 238 15.40 2.08 -11.80
N VAL A 239 15.52 0.76 -11.60
CA VAL A 239 15.84 0.14 -10.33
C VAL A 239 17.25 -0.43 -10.41
N PHE A 240 18.13 0.11 -9.58
CA PHE A 240 19.52 -0.31 -9.45
C PHE A 240 19.64 -1.18 -8.20
N GLU A 241 19.95 -2.46 -8.38
CA GLU A 241 20.13 -3.38 -7.27
C GLU A 241 21.59 -3.82 -7.15
N GLY A 242 22.02 -4.02 -5.92
CA GLY A 242 23.42 -4.22 -5.59
C GLY A 242 23.67 -5.13 -4.41
N ASP A 243 24.95 -5.26 -4.09
CA ASP A 243 25.41 -5.94 -2.87
C ASP A 243 24.85 -5.22 -1.62
N ASP A 244 24.87 -5.89 -0.47
CA ASP A 244 24.36 -5.38 0.80
C ASP A 244 22.89 -4.92 0.75
N HIS A 245 22.11 -5.55 -0.14
CA HIS A 245 20.68 -5.29 -0.33
C HIS A 245 20.40 -3.85 -0.76
N PHE A 246 21.37 -3.21 -1.43
CA PHE A 246 21.21 -1.87 -1.99
C PHE A 246 20.12 -1.91 -3.06
N VAL A 247 19.15 -0.98 -2.95
CA VAL A 247 18.16 -0.71 -3.99
C VAL A 247 18.04 0.80 -4.16
N GLY A 248 18.28 1.27 -5.38
CA GLY A 248 18.16 2.68 -5.76
C GLY A 248 17.18 2.88 -6.91
N TYR A 249 16.29 3.84 -6.77
CA TYR A 249 15.31 4.23 -7.78
C TYR A 249 15.68 5.56 -8.42
N VAL A 250 15.55 5.62 -9.74
CA VAL A 250 15.73 6.86 -10.50
C VAL A 250 14.58 6.98 -11.50
N PRO A 251 13.92 8.16 -11.62
CA PRO A 251 12.92 8.37 -12.67
C PRO A 251 13.45 8.01 -14.05
N ALA A 252 12.73 7.16 -14.78
CA ALA A 252 13.10 6.77 -16.13
C ALA A 252 12.70 7.82 -17.19
N ILE A 253 11.94 8.84 -16.78
CA ILE A 253 11.59 9.99 -17.61
C ILE A 253 12.46 11.20 -17.28
N THR A 254 12.71 12.07 -18.27
CA THR A 254 13.42 13.33 -18.01
C THR A 254 12.49 14.34 -17.32
N PRO A 255 13.04 15.27 -16.49
CA PRO A 255 12.24 16.28 -15.78
C PRO A 255 11.34 17.12 -16.69
N GLU A 256 11.77 17.34 -17.94
CA GLU A 256 11.03 18.06 -18.98
C GLU A 256 9.64 17.46 -19.27
N PHE A 257 9.50 16.13 -19.10
CA PHE A 257 8.22 15.41 -19.27
C PHE A 257 7.51 15.12 -17.94
N ALA A 258 8.22 15.21 -16.80
CA ALA A 258 7.64 14.95 -15.48
C ALA A 258 6.78 16.11 -14.93
N GLN A 259 7.05 17.36 -15.33
CA GLN A 259 6.42 18.57 -14.76
C GLN A 259 5.34 19.21 -15.64
N ARG A 260 5.06 18.70 -16.84
CA ARG A 260 4.02 19.27 -17.69
C ARG A 260 2.68 18.57 -17.43
N PRO A 261 1.70 19.19 -16.75
CA PRO A 261 0.31 18.83 -17.00
C PRO A 261 0.04 19.25 -18.44
N GLN A 262 0.03 18.27 -19.35
CA GLN A 262 -0.28 18.55 -20.74
C GLN A 262 -1.81 18.61 -20.90
N PRO A 263 -2.28 19.52 -21.78
CA PRO A 263 -3.70 19.87 -21.93
C PRO A 263 -4.59 18.71 -22.37
#